data_AF-A0A2V3WCA6-F1
#
_entry.id   AF-A0A2V3WCA6-F1
#
_cell.length_a   1.000
_cell.length_b   1.000
_cell.length_c   1.000
_cell.angle_alpha   90.00
_cell.angle_beta   90.00
_cell.angle_gamma   90.00
#
_symmetry.space_group_name_H-M   'P 1'
#
loop_
_entity.id
_entity.type
_entity.pdbx_description
1 polymer ?
#
loop_
_entity_poly.entity_id
_entity_poly.type
_entity_poly.pdbx_seq_one_letter_code
_entity_poly.pdbx_strand_id
1 'polypeptide(L)'
;MRTIGLDMAIPAAYENYHIQMPVVRLLAFAAQTGVIRWIPSAVESDAAKHGTLTEEEQQLYKIISYRRTFTKNMINEVKMIKENAKKVEENNTPNVPMLLFSSNGKGTGMDEDTWERLQREFSMEQENSILIELDASHYLHTIEFEKIAEEIEEFIGNLR
;
A
#
# COMPACT_ATOMS: atom_id res chain seq x y z
N MET A 1 -6.87 -22.26 6.99
CA MET A 1 -6.35 -20.87 7.01
C MET A 1 -6.76 -20.21 5.69
N ARG A 2 -6.99 -18.90 5.67
CA ARG A 2 -7.37 -18.12 4.48
C ARG A 2 -6.64 -16.80 4.50
N THR A 3 -6.43 -16.17 3.35
CA THR A 3 -5.73 -14.89 3.22
C THR A 3 -6.61 -13.89 2.47
N ILE A 4 -6.71 -12.68 3.00
CA ILE A 4 -7.24 -11.52 2.28
C ILE A 4 -6.06 -10.60 2.01
N GLY A 5 -5.73 -10.40 0.73
CA GLY A 5 -4.67 -9.52 0.29
C GLY A 5 -5.22 -8.18 -0.18
N LEU A 6 -4.71 -7.08 0.34
CA LEU A 6 -5.10 -5.74 -0.08
C LEU A 6 -3.89 -5.03 -0.67
N ASP A 7 -3.94 -4.79 -1.98
CA ASP A 7 -2.95 -4.05 -2.77
C ASP A 7 -1.50 -4.44 -2.45
N MET A 8 -1.23 -5.75 -2.52
CA MET A 8 -0.02 -6.34 -1.94
C MET A 8 1.20 -6.07 -2.81
N ALA A 9 2.21 -5.41 -2.26
CA ALA A 9 3.53 -5.37 -2.91
C ALA A 9 4.22 -6.75 -2.81
N ILE A 10 4.27 -7.47 -3.92
CA ILE A 10 4.96 -8.76 -4.04
C ILE A 10 6.48 -8.57 -4.23
N PRO A 11 7.33 -9.59 -3.98
CA PRO A 11 8.79 -9.46 -4.14
C PRO A 11 9.22 -8.91 -5.50
N ALA A 12 8.57 -9.34 -6.59
CA ALA A 12 8.82 -8.87 -7.95
C ALA A 12 8.68 -7.34 -8.11
N ALA A 13 7.84 -6.68 -7.30
CA ALA A 13 7.71 -5.22 -7.30
C ALA A 13 9.00 -4.51 -6.84
N TYR A 14 9.87 -5.20 -6.10
CA TYR A 14 11.08 -4.63 -5.50
C TYR A 14 12.38 -5.02 -6.21
N GLU A 15 12.35 -5.95 -7.18
CA GLU A 15 13.55 -6.41 -7.91
C GLU A 15 14.32 -5.24 -8.54
N ASN A 16 13.61 -4.41 -9.30
CA ASN A 16 14.16 -3.25 -9.99
C ASN A 16 13.94 -1.93 -9.23
N TYR A 17 13.38 -1.99 -8.02
CA TYR A 17 13.10 -0.78 -7.25
C TYR A 17 14.38 -0.15 -6.70
N HIS A 18 14.59 1.13 -7.02
CA HIS A 18 15.80 1.84 -6.63
C HIS A 18 15.52 2.90 -5.55
N ILE A 19 15.84 2.54 -4.30
CA ILE A 19 15.67 3.42 -3.15
C ILE A 19 16.86 4.38 -3.04
N GLN A 20 16.65 5.65 -3.36
CA GLN A 20 17.65 6.69 -3.17
C GLN A 20 17.71 7.16 -1.71
N MET A 21 18.39 6.40 -0.86
CA MET A 21 18.52 6.71 0.57
C MET A 21 19.01 8.13 0.89
N PRO A 22 19.91 8.77 0.12
CA PRO A 22 20.26 10.18 0.35
C PRO A 22 19.06 11.12 0.22
N VAL A 23 18.18 10.88 -0.76
CA VAL A 23 16.93 11.65 -0.95
C VAL A 23 15.98 11.42 0.23
N VAL A 24 15.80 10.16 0.65
CA VAL A 24 14.97 9.82 1.83
C VAL A 24 15.47 10.53 3.08
N ARG A 25 16.78 10.59 3.31
CA ARG A 25 17.38 11.30 4.45
C ARG A 25 17.20 12.81 4.37
N LEU A 26 17.30 13.39 3.17
CA LEU A 26 17.05 14.82 2.95
C LEU A 26 15.59 15.17 3.26
N LEU A 27 14.63 14.38 2.76
CA LEU A 27 13.21 14.55 3.06
C LEU A 27 12.93 14.39 4.56
N ALA A 28 13.56 13.42 5.21
CA ALA A 28 13.47 13.25 6.66
C ALA A 28 14.01 14.46 7.44
N PHE A 29 15.13 15.03 7.01
CA PHE A 29 15.67 16.24 7.63
C PHE A 29 14.74 17.44 7.43
N ALA A 30 14.17 17.61 6.23
CA ALA A 30 13.17 18.66 5.96
C ALA A 30 11.92 18.48 6.83
N ALA A 31 11.48 17.23 7.06
CA ALA A 31 10.37 16.92 7.95
C ALA A 31 10.67 17.28 9.41
N GLN A 32 11.85 16.89 9.92
CA GLN A 32 12.27 17.14 11.30
C GLN A 32 12.47 18.62 11.61
N THR A 33 12.97 19.39 10.65
CA THR A 33 13.16 20.85 10.77
C THR A 33 11.86 21.65 10.55
N GLY A 34 10.78 20.98 10.11
CA GLY A 34 9.49 21.61 9.86
C GLY A 34 9.38 22.35 8.53
N VAL A 35 10.38 22.24 7.64
CA VAL A 35 10.37 22.84 6.29
C VAL A 35 9.16 22.34 5.49
N ILE A 36 8.79 21.07 5.65
CA ILE A 36 7.64 20.49 4.94
C ILE A 36 6.30 21.19 5.23
N ARG A 37 6.17 21.95 6.33
CA ARG A 37 4.94 22.69 6.66
C ARG A 37 4.57 23.76 5.64
N TRP A 38 5.55 24.20 4.85
CA TRP A 38 5.38 25.16 3.77
C TRP A 38 5.05 24.51 2.42
N ILE A 39 4.94 23.18 2.39
CA ILE A 39 4.68 22.39 1.18
C ILE A 39 3.41 21.57 1.44
N PRO A 40 2.20 22.12 1.18
CA PRO A 40 0.94 21.43 1.42
C PRO A 40 0.86 20.03 0.80
N SER A 41 1.39 19.86 -0.40
CA SER A 41 1.43 18.59 -1.12
C SER A 41 2.31 17.52 -0.44
N ALA A 42 3.19 17.88 0.50
CA ALA A 42 4.08 16.93 1.17
C ALA A 42 3.35 16.00 2.17
N VAL A 43 2.11 16.34 2.54
CA VAL A 43 1.29 15.57 3.51
C VAL A 43 -0.12 15.28 3.00
N GLU A 44 -0.41 15.65 1.76
CA GLU A 44 -1.68 15.34 1.12
C GLU A 44 -1.64 13.90 0.60
N SER A 45 -2.15 12.96 1.39
CA SER A 45 -2.37 11.57 0.98
C SER A 45 -3.83 11.35 0.59
N ASP A 46 -4.07 10.39 -0.31
CA ASP A 46 -5.43 9.98 -0.68
C ASP A 46 -6.18 9.40 0.53
N ALA A 47 -5.46 8.84 1.51
CA ALA A 47 -5.99 8.42 2.82
C ALA A 47 -6.71 9.53 3.59
N ALA A 48 -6.30 10.79 3.41
CA ALA A 48 -6.88 11.95 4.07
C ALA A 48 -7.93 12.66 3.21
N LYS A 49 -7.94 12.40 1.90
CA LYS A 49 -8.81 13.06 0.93
C LYS A 49 -10.10 12.30 0.67
N HIS A 50 -10.03 10.98 0.74
CA HIS A 50 -11.14 10.09 0.44
C HIS A 50 -11.70 9.45 1.71
N GLY A 51 -12.84 8.78 1.58
CA GLY A 51 -13.48 8.03 2.66
C GLY A 51 -14.37 8.90 3.55
N THR A 52 -14.50 8.49 4.82
CA THR A 52 -15.56 8.96 5.72
C THR A 52 -15.07 9.96 6.76
N LEU A 53 -13.85 10.48 6.63
CA LEU A 53 -13.30 11.43 7.59
C LEU A 53 -14.04 12.77 7.49
N THR A 54 -14.48 13.27 8.64
CA THR A 54 -15.00 14.64 8.80
C THR A 54 -13.92 15.68 8.53
N GLU A 55 -14.32 16.93 8.29
CA GLU A 55 -13.37 18.04 8.06
C GLU A 55 -12.39 18.21 9.24
N GLU A 56 -12.88 18.06 10.48
CA GLU A 56 -12.05 18.14 11.69
C GLU A 56 -11.02 17.01 11.75
N GLU A 57 -11.41 15.78 11.38
CA GLU A 57 -10.51 14.63 11.32
C GLU A 57 -9.47 14.76 10.21
N GLN A 58 -9.85 15.30 9.05
CA GLN A 58 -8.91 15.58 7.96
C GLN A 58 -7.86 16.63 8.39
N GLN A 59 -8.29 17.68 9.08
CA GLN A 59 -7.39 18.69 9.65
C GLN A 59 -6.44 18.07 10.68
N LEU A 60 -6.96 17.22 11.57
CA LEU A 60 -6.14 16.50 12.54
C LEU A 60 -5.13 15.56 11.86
N TYR A 61 -5.55 14.81 10.84
CA TYR A 61 -4.68 13.93 10.05
C TYR A 61 -3.52 14.72 9.44
N LYS A 62 -3.82 15.89 8.86
CA LYS A 62 -2.80 16.78 8.28
C LYS A 62 -1.79 17.26 9.33
N ILE A 63 -2.26 17.66 10.52
CA ILE A 63 -1.40 18.08 11.64
C ILE A 63 -0.48 16.93 12.08
N ILE A 64 -1.04 15.72 12.20
CA ILE A 64 -0.28 14.51 12.57
C ILE A 64 0.77 14.21 11.51
N SER A 65 0.40 14.25 10.23
CA SER A 65 1.30 13.98 9.10
C SER A 65 2.48 14.96 9.07
N TYR A 66 2.25 16.27 9.25
CA TYR A 66 3.34 17.24 9.35
C TYR A 66 4.28 17.00 10.54
N ARG A 67 3.76 16.42 11.62
CA ARG A 67 4.55 16.15 12.84
C ARG A 67 5.27 14.80 12.79
N ARG A 68 4.72 13.82 12.06
CA ARG A 68 5.07 12.40 12.18
C ARG A 68 5.43 11.73 10.85
N THR A 69 5.63 12.48 9.77
CA THR A 69 6.16 11.92 8.52
C THR A 69 7.68 11.75 8.60
N PHE A 70 8.22 10.73 7.91
CA PHE A 70 9.64 10.37 7.89
C PHE A 70 10.25 10.15 9.29
N THR A 71 9.53 9.43 10.17
CA THR A 71 10.10 9.03 11.46
C THR A 71 11.28 8.07 11.29
N LYS A 72 12.06 7.88 12.37
CA LYS A 72 13.13 6.86 12.41
C LYS A 72 12.62 5.47 12.04
N ASN A 73 11.40 5.10 12.45
CA ASN A 73 10.80 3.80 12.14
C ASN A 73 10.50 3.67 10.64
N MET A 74 9.84 4.66 10.05
CA MET A 74 9.56 4.66 8.60
C MET A 74 10.85 4.58 7.77
N ILE A 75 11.90 5.32 8.16
CA ILE A 75 13.19 5.27 7.47
C ILE A 75 13.83 3.88 7.61
N ASN A 76 13.67 3.23 8.76
CA ASN A 76 14.17 1.88 8.96
C ASN A 76 13.38 0.85 8.14
N GLU A 77 12.06 0.98 8.03
CA GLU A 77 11.23 0.16 7.14
C GLU A 77 11.73 0.26 5.70
N VAL A 78 11.96 1.49 5.21
CA VAL A 78 12.51 1.72 3.85
C VAL A 78 13.85 1.03 3.64
N LYS A 79 14.76 1.05 4.64
CA LYS A 79 16.06 0.34 4.54
C LYS A 79 15.90 -1.17 4.44
N MET A 80 14.86 -1.72 5.05
CA MET A 80 14.63 -3.16 5.12
C MET A 80 13.82 -3.69 3.93
N ILE A 81 13.27 -2.83 3.05
CA ILE A 81 12.40 -3.25 1.94
C ILE A 81 13.01 -4.40 1.13
N LYS A 82 14.26 -4.27 0.66
CA LYS A 82 14.89 -5.30 -0.18
C LYS A 82 15.17 -6.60 0.58
N GLU A 83 15.61 -6.50 1.82
CA GLU A 83 15.86 -7.67 2.67
C GLU A 83 14.57 -8.41 3.00
N ASN A 84 13.51 -7.66 3.32
CA ASN A 84 12.18 -8.21 3.57
C ASN A 84 11.57 -8.84 2.31
N ALA A 85 11.69 -8.20 1.15
CA ALA A 85 11.22 -8.74 -0.13
C ALA A 85 11.91 -10.07 -0.45
N LYS A 86 13.24 -10.13 -0.32
CA LYS A 86 14.02 -11.37 -0.49
C LYS A 86 13.59 -12.46 0.50
N LYS A 87 13.36 -12.09 1.76
CA LYS A 87 12.90 -13.03 2.77
C LYS A 87 11.51 -13.58 2.43
N VAL A 88 10.60 -12.76 1.89
CA VAL A 88 9.30 -13.22 1.42
C VAL A 88 9.48 -14.16 0.22
N GLU A 89 10.31 -13.81 -0.75
CA GLU A 89 10.62 -14.65 -1.91
C GLU A 89 11.18 -16.04 -1.52
N GLU A 90 12.07 -16.09 -0.52
CA GLU A 90 12.65 -17.34 0.00
C GLU A 90 11.60 -18.23 0.71
N ASN A 91 10.49 -17.66 1.17
CA ASN A 91 9.40 -18.38 1.82
C ASN A 91 8.20 -18.49 0.87
N ASN A 92 8.06 -19.65 0.21
CA ASN A 92 6.97 -19.91 -0.74
C ASN A 92 5.60 -19.39 -0.26
N THR A 93 4.81 -18.88 -1.20
CA THR A 93 3.44 -18.46 -0.96
C THR A 93 2.61 -19.63 -0.38
N PRO A 94 1.87 -19.44 0.73
CA PRO A 94 1.06 -20.50 1.30
C PRO A 94 -0.04 -20.96 0.34
N ASN A 95 -0.19 -22.26 0.10
CA ASN A 95 -1.33 -22.78 -0.67
C ASN A 95 -2.61 -22.79 0.20
N VAL A 96 -3.29 -21.65 0.25
CA VAL A 96 -4.57 -21.44 0.93
C VAL A 96 -5.50 -20.60 0.05
N PRO A 97 -6.83 -20.67 0.22
CA PRO A 97 -7.74 -19.78 -0.47
C PRO A 97 -7.38 -18.30 -0.24
N MET A 98 -7.27 -17.54 -1.32
CA MET A 98 -6.93 -16.12 -1.30
C MET A 98 -7.99 -15.28 -2.02
N LEU A 99 -8.41 -14.20 -1.36
CA LEU A 99 -9.09 -13.09 -2.01
C LEU A 99 -8.13 -11.91 -2.07
N LEU A 100 -7.83 -11.44 -3.27
CA LEU A 100 -6.84 -10.40 -3.53
C LEU A 100 -7.55 -9.20 -4.12
N PHE A 101 -7.23 -8.01 -3.63
CA PHE A 101 -7.69 -6.74 -4.19
C PHE A 101 -6.49 -5.97 -4.74
N SER A 102 -6.60 -5.43 -5.94
CA SER A 102 -5.60 -4.57 -6.57
C SER A 102 -6.16 -3.18 -6.87
N SER A 103 -5.36 -2.14 -6.61
CA SER A 103 -5.61 -0.80 -7.12
C SER A 103 -5.27 -0.72 -8.62
N ASN A 104 -5.59 0.40 -9.23
CA ASN A 104 -5.12 0.75 -10.57
C ASN A 104 -3.65 1.20 -10.61
N GLY A 105 -2.88 0.95 -9.54
CA GLY A 105 -1.47 1.30 -9.43
C GLY A 105 -1.19 2.78 -9.08
N LYS A 106 -2.17 3.68 -9.23
CA LYS A 106 -1.97 5.10 -8.88
C LYS A 106 -1.66 5.26 -7.39
N GLY A 107 -0.58 5.97 -7.09
CA GLY A 107 -0.17 6.26 -5.71
C GLY A 107 0.70 5.18 -5.07
N THR A 108 1.00 4.07 -5.76
CA THR A 108 1.95 3.03 -5.31
C THR A 108 3.41 3.46 -5.41
N GLY A 109 3.69 4.49 -6.24
CA GLY A 109 5.05 4.88 -6.60
C GLY A 109 5.67 4.00 -7.70
N MET A 110 4.86 3.11 -8.30
CA MET A 110 5.18 2.32 -9.49
C MET A 110 4.34 2.79 -10.68
N ASP A 111 4.80 2.45 -11.89
CA ASP A 111 4.01 2.53 -13.11
C ASP A 111 2.73 1.69 -13.02
N GLU A 112 1.60 2.24 -13.46
CA GLU A 112 0.25 1.66 -13.29
C GLU A 112 0.13 0.29 -13.99
N ASP A 113 0.50 0.22 -15.28
CA ASP A 113 0.49 -1.02 -16.06
C ASP A 113 1.39 -2.10 -15.43
N THR A 114 2.56 -1.68 -14.92
CA THR A 114 3.48 -2.58 -14.23
C THR A 114 2.85 -3.13 -12.94
N TRP A 115 2.20 -2.29 -12.15
CA TRP A 115 1.55 -2.70 -10.91
C TRP A 115 0.44 -3.72 -11.18
N GLU A 116 -0.50 -3.38 -12.06
CA GLU A 116 -1.62 -4.27 -12.41
C GLU A 116 -1.13 -5.61 -12.95
N ARG A 117 -0.14 -5.58 -13.86
CA ARG A 117 0.45 -6.80 -14.42
C ARG A 117 1.03 -7.70 -13.32
N LEU A 118 1.78 -7.15 -12.36
CA LEU A 118 2.36 -7.92 -11.26
C LEU A 118 1.28 -8.57 -10.38
N GLN A 119 0.16 -7.89 -10.14
CA GLN A 119 -0.96 -8.45 -9.35
C GLN A 119 -1.63 -9.61 -10.08
N ARG A 120 -1.86 -9.46 -11.40
CA ARG A 120 -2.41 -10.53 -12.25
C ARG A 120 -1.49 -11.74 -12.29
N GLU A 121 -0.19 -11.53 -12.55
CA GLU A 121 0.81 -12.60 -12.60
C GLU A 121 0.86 -13.37 -11.29
N PHE A 122 0.93 -12.67 -10.15
CA PHE A 122 0.93 -13.31 -8.83
C PHE A 122 -0.32 -14.15 -8.59
N SER A 123 -1.51 -13.63 -8.93
CA SER A 123 -2.77 -14.37 -8.78
C SER A 123 -2.81 -15.62 -9.66
N MET A 124 -2.34 -15.54 -10.90
CA MET A 124 -2.29 -16.68 -11.82
C MET A 124 -1.38 -17.82 -11.34
N GLU A 125 -0.37 -17.50 -10.54
CA GLU A 125 0.53 -18.49 -9.92
C GLU A 125 -0.11 -19.21 -8.71
N GLN A 126 -1.21 -18.68 -8.15
CA GLN A 126 -1.88 -19.27 -7.00
C GLN A 126 -3.08 -20.12 -7.42
N GLU A 127 -3.05 -21.41 -7.07
CA GLU A 127 -4.11 -22.39 -7.42
C GLU A 127 -5.51 -22.01 -6.93
N ASN A 128 -5.60 -21.31 -5.79
CA ASN A 128 -6.87 -20.97 -5.12
C ASN A 128 -6.98 -19.47 -4.85
N SER A 129 -6.73 -18.62 -5.84
CA SER A 129 -6.89 -17.16 -5.70
C SER A 129 -8.02 -16.59 -6.54
N ILE A 130 -8.65 -15.54 -6.00
CA ILE A 130 -9.58 -14.65 -6.71
C ILE A 130 -8.96 -13.26 -6.65
N LEU A 131 -8.74 -12.63 -7.81
CA LEU A 131 -8.27 -11.25 -7.91
C LEU A 131 -9.43 -10.34 -8.31
N ILE A 132 -9.65 -9.29 -7.52
CA ILE A 132 -10.59 -8.21 -7.77
C ILE A 132 -9.78 -6.95 -8.02
N GLU A 133 -9.87 -6.43 -9.24
CA GLU A 133 -9.22 -5.17 -9.61
C GLU A 133 -10.21 -4.03 -9.45
N LEU A 134 -9.76 -2.96 -8.79
CA LEU A 134 -10.56 -1.79 -8.46
C LEU A 134 -9.96 -0.58 -9.16
N ASP A 135 -10.81 0.18 -9.85
CA ASP A 135 -10.43 1.46 -10.47
C ASP A 135 -10.34 2.58 -9.42
N ALA A 136 -9.42 2.40 -8.48
CA ALA A 136 -9.15 3.31 -7.38
C ALA A 136 -7.65 3.32 -7.07
N SER A 137 -7.15 4.43 -6.52
CA SER A 137 -5.75 4.55 -6.09
C SER A 137 -5.40 3.66 -4.89
N HIS A 138 -4.11 3.57 -4.57
CA HIS A 138 -3.50 2.69 -3.55
C HIS A 138 -4.24 2.60 -2.18
N TYR A 139 -4.89 3.67 -1.72
CA TYR A 139 -5.65 3.68 -0.46
C TYR A 139 -7.04 3.05 -0.59
N LEU A 140 -7.10 1.83 -1.13
CA LEU A 140 -8.33 1.08 -1.39
C LEU A 140 -9.25 0.98 -0.17
N HIS A 141 -8.69 0.71 1.02
CA HIS A 141 -9.43 0.63 2.28
C HIS A 141 -10.10 1.94 2.70
N THR A 142 -9.75 3.06 2.07
CA THR A 142 -10.37 4.36 2.30
C THR A 142 -11.41 4.67 1.22
N ILE A 143 -11.21 4.20 -0.01
CA ILE A 143 -12.01 4.57 -1.18
C ILE A 143 -13.12 3.54 -1.42
N GLU A 144 -12.77 2.25 -1.45
CA GLU A 144 -13.62 1.14 -1.89
C GLU A 144 -14.02 0.23 -0.71
N PHE A 145 -14.03 0.76 0.51
CA PHE A 145 -14.20 -0.03 1.74
C PHE A 145 -15.52 -0.82 1.78
N GLU A 146 -16.61 -0.28 1.22
CA GLU A 146 -17.91 -0.98 1.15
C GLU A 146 -17.83 -2.20 0.25
N LYS A 147 -17.31 -2.03 -0.97
CA LYS A 147 -17.13 -3.13 -1.93
C LYS A 147 -16.16 -4.18 -1.39
N ILE A 148 -15.05 -3.77 -0.79
CA ILE A 148 -14.10 -4.69 -0.15
C ILE A 148 -14.78 -5.51 0.94
N ALA A 149 -15.62 -4.88 1.77
CA ALA A 149 -16.33 -5.58 2.83
C ALA A 149 -17.33 -6.61 2.27
N GLU A 150 -18.13 -6.23 1.26
CA GLU A 150 -19.09 -7.11 0.58
C GLU A 150 -18.41 -8.35 -0.01
N GLU A 151 -17.32 -8.16 -0.76
CA GLU A 151 -16.57 -9.23 -1.41
C GLU A 151 -15.88 -10.16 -0.39
N ILE A 152 -15.40 -9.61 0.74
CA ILE A 152 -14.86 -10.40 1.84
C ILE A 152 -15.97 -11.26 2.48
N GLU A 153 -17.16 -10.68 2.72
CA GLU A 153 -18.30 -11.41 3.29
C GLU A 153 -18.76 -12.54 2.37
N GLU A 154 -18.85 -12.28 1.07
CA GLU A 154 -19.19 -13.29 0.06
C GLU A 154 -18.14 -14.41 0.01
N PHE A 155 -16.85 -14.07 -0.05
CA PHE A 155 -15.76 -15.04 -0.07
C PHE A 155 -15.76 -15.93 1.17
N ILE A 156 -16.01 -15.36 2.36
CA ILE A 156 -16.12 -16.12 3.60
C ILE A 156 -17.40 -16.98 3.62
N GLY A 157 -18.50 -16.49 3.05
CA GLY A 157 -19.79 -17.18 2.98
C GLY A 157 -19.80 -18.39 2.05
N ASN A 158 -19.20 -18.27 0.87
CA ASN A 158 -19.17 -19.32 -0.17
C ASN A 158 -18.21 -20.49 0.14
N LEU A 159 -17.38 -20.37 1.16
CA LEU A 159 -16.42 -21.39 1.60
C LEU A 159 -16.90 -22.18 2.84
N ARG A 160 -18.22 -22.19 3.09
CA ARG A 160 -18.90 -22.98 4.12
C ARG A 160 -19.36 -24.34 3.61
#